data_AF-A0A1T2XGK8-F1
#
_entry.id   AF-A0A1T2XGK8-F1
#
_cell.length_a   1.000
_cell.length_b   1.000
_cell.length_c   1.000
_cell.angle_alpha   90.00
_cell.angle_beta   90.00
_cell.angle_gamma   90.00
#
_symmetry.space_group_name_H-M   'P 1'
#
loop_
_entity.id
_entity.type
_entity.pdbx_description
1 polymer ?
#
loop_
_entity_poly.entity_id
_entity_poly.type
_entity_poly.pdbx_seq_one_letter_code
_entity_poly.pdbx_strand_id
1 'polypeptide(L)' 'MANCGEEPNIELPLGALQGSILDVQCVYPRVNDCEWSWNAEVGTLGVCLPNVKTARLFEIRK' A
#
# COMPACT_ATOMS: atom_id res chain seq x y z
N MET A 1 5.08 5.80 6.67
CA MET A 1 4.29 4.79 7.38
C MET A 1 2.83 5.17 7.22
N ALA A 2 2.01 4.26 6.67
CA ALA A 2 0.57 4.46 6.56
C ALA A 2 0.00 4.57 7.97
N ASN A 3 -0.88 5.55 8.21
CA ASN A 3 -1.43 5.81 9.53
C ASN A 3 -2.68 4.94 9.75
N CYS A 4 -2.48 3.62 9.77
CA CYS A 4 -3.49 2.69 10.26
C CYS A 4 -3.74 2.99 11.73
N GLY A 5 -4.97 3.35 12.11
CA GLY A 5 -5.40 3.28 13.51
C GLY A 5 -5.47 1.82 13.99
N GLU A 6 -6.67 1.35 14.34
CA GLU A 6 -6.92 -0.06 14.72
C GLU A 6 -7.18 -0.98 13.51
N GLU A 7 -6.98 -0.47 12.28
CA GLU A 7 -7.27 -1.19 11.04
C GLU A 7 -6.20 -2.23 10.72
N PRO A 8 -6.55 -3.36 10.07
CA PRO A 8 -5.56 -4.34 9.66
C PRO A 8 -4.57 -3.73 8.67
N ASN A 9 -3.30 -3.70 9.11
CA ASN A 9 -2.15 -3.31 8.31
C ASN A 9 -1.54 -4.54 7.65
N ILE A 10 -1.26 -4.44 6.36
CA ILE A 10 -0.58 -5.46 5.56
C ILE A 10 0.68 -4.85 4.98
N GLU A 11 1.80 -5.55 5.16
CA GLU A 11 3.07 -5.20 4.52
C GLU A 11 3.31 -6.10 3.31
N LEU A 12 3.46 -5.47 2.15
CA LEU A 12 3.77 -6.13 0.89
C LEU A 12 5.26 -5.91 0.57
N PRO A 13 6.13 -6.92 0.71
CA PRO A 13 7.54 -6.81 0.39
C PRO A 13 7.73 -6.76 -1.13
N LEU A 14 8.31 -5.67 -1.62
CA LEU A 14 8.60 -5.41 -3.05
C LEU A 14 10.10 -5.12 -3.23
N GLY A 15 10.96 -6.01 -2.73
CA GLY A 15 12.41 -5.79 -2.67
C GLY A 15 13.08 -5.43 -4.00
N ALA A 16 12.54 -5.89 -5.14
CA ALA A 16 13.02 -5.52 -6.47
C ALA A 16 12.86 -4.02 -6.81
N LEU A 17 12.06 -3.28 -6.03
CA LEU A 17 11.79 -1.85 -6.20
C LEU A 17 12.44 -1.01 -5.10
N GLN A 18 13.22 -1.60 -4.19
CA GLN A 18 13.92 -0.88 -3.13
C GLN A 18 14.78 0.27 -3.70
N GLY A 19 14.82 1.39 -2.99
CA GLY A 19 15.51 2.62 -3.39
C GLY A 19 14.82 3.41 -4.51
N SER A 20 13.73 2.88 -5.10
CA SER A 20 12.99 3.59 -6.15
C SER A 20 11.99 4.57 -5.56
N ILE A 21 11.84 5.72 -6.20
CA ILE A 21 10.68 6.60 -6.01
C ILE A 21 9.54 5.99 -6.81
N LEU A 22 8.42 5.70 -6.16
CA LEU A 22 7.26 5.07 -6.77
C LEU A 22 6.04 5.97 -6.63
N ASP A 23 5.25 6.07 -7.69
CA ASP A 23 3.87 6.53 -7.61
C ASP A 23 2.97 5.30 -7.48
N VAL A 24 2.38 5.14 -6.31
CA VAL A 24 1.49 4.01 -5.98
C VAL A 24 0.07 4.54 -5.90
N GLN A 25 -0.84 3.91 -6.65
CA GLN A 25 -2.24 4.32 -6.72
C GLN A 25 -3.15 3.11 -6.51
N CYS A 26 -4.14 3.23 -5.63
CA CYS A 26 -5.21 2.25 -5.58
C CYS A 26 -6.15 2.44 -6.78
N VAL A 27 -6.28 1.41 -7.62
CA VAL A 27 -7.11 1.46 -8.85
C VAL A 27 -8.41 0.68 -8.72
N TYR A 28 -8.54 -0.19 -7.70
CA TYR A 28 -9.79 -0.92 -7.43
C TYR A 28 -9.99 -1.29 -5.96
N PRO A 29 -11.24 -1.18 -5.44
CA PRO A 29 -12.33 -0.38 -6.01
C PRO A 29 -11.94 1.10 -6.01
N ARG A 30 -12.57 1.95 -6.83
CA ARG A 30 -12.30 3.42 -6.82
C ARG A 30 -12.79 4.13 -5.54
N VAL A 31 -13.27 3.37 -4.57
CA VAL A 31 -13.68 3.87 -3.26
C VAL A 31 -12.41 4.02 -2.43
N ASN A 32 -12.14 5.23 -1.96
CA ASN A 32 -10.99 5.53 -1.13
C ASN A 32 -11.27 5.17 0.34
N ASP A 33 -11.34 3.87 0.62
CA ASP A 33 -11.44 3.32 1.96
C ASP A 33 -10.16 2.59 2.35
N CYS A 34 -9.00 2.95 1.79
CA CYS A 34 -7.72 2.39 2.19
C CYS A 34 -6.63 3.45 2.17
N GLU A 35 -5.64 3.30 3.05
CA GLU A 35 -4.43 4.11 3.04
C GLU A 35 -3.24 3.24 2.64
N TRP A 36 -2.22 3.83 2.05
CA TRP A 36 -0.99 3.13 1.73
C TRP A 36 0.23 4.04 1.83
N SER A 37 1.39 3.45 2.08
CA SER A 37 2.66 4.18 2.08
C SER A 37 3.79 3.30 1.57
N TRP A 38 4.59 3.84 0.66
CA TRP A 38 5.80 3.21 0.19
C TRP A 38 6.98 3.56 1.10
N ASN A 39 7.74 2.55 1.53
CA ASN A 39 9.04 2.72 2.18
C ASN A 39 10.14 2.26 1.21
N ALA A 40 10.75 3.24 0.54
CA ALA A 40 11.82 3.00 -0.43
C ALA A 40 13.08 2.41 0.22
N GLU A 41 13.39 2.76 1.46
CA GLU A 41 14.62 2.31 2.13
C GLU A 41 14.63 0.81 2.36
N VAL A 42 13.49 0.23 2.73
CA VAL A 42 13.36 -1.21 3.02
C VAL A 42 12.66 -1.98 1.90
N GLY A 43 12.05 -1.29 0.94
CA GLY A 43 11.36 -1.90 -0.19
C GLY A 43 10.00 -2.48 0.15
N THR A 44 9.23 -1.83 1.02
CA THR A 44 7.92 -2.35 1.51
C THR A 44 6.79 -1.36 1.23
N LEU A 45 5.68 -1.86 0.71
CA LEU A 45 4.41 -1.13 0.62
C LEU A 45 3.52 -1.51 1.80
N GLY A 46 3.30 -0.56 2.71
CA GLY A 46 2.31 -0.72 3.79
C GLY A 46 0.93 -0.33 3.30
N VAL A 47 -0.08 -1.13 3.63
CA VAL A 47 -1.48 -0.92 3.23
C VAL A 47 -2.40 -1.10 4.43
N CYS A 48 -3.30 -0.15 4.62
CA CYS A 48 -4.35 -0.14 5.62
C CYS A 48 -5.69 -0.48 4.99
N LEU A 49 -6.32 -1.55 5.47
CA LEU A 49 -7.61 -2.02 4.99
C LEU A 49 -8.61 -2.02 6.15
N PRO A 50 -9.54 -1.07 6.28
CA PRO A 50 -10.57 -1.08 7.33
C PRO A 50 -11.47 -2.31 7.29
N ASN A 51 -11.64 -2.93 6.11
CA ASN A 51 -12.56 -4.04 5.89
C ASN A 51 -11.80 -5.38 5.76
N VAL A 52 -12.06 -6.32 6.67
CA VAL A 52 -11.36 -7.63 6.73
C VAL A 52 -11.63 -8.53 5.51
N LYS A 53 -12.81 -8.41 4.87
CA LYS A 53 -13.19 -9.17 3.67
C LYS A 53 -13.18 -8.26 2.44
N THR A 54 -12.00 -7.87 1.99
CA THR A 54 -11.86 -6.96 0.86
C THR A 54 -10.63 -7.28 0.02
N ALA A 55 -10.59 -6.75 -1.21
CA ALA A 55 -9.44 -6.83 -2.09
C ALA A 55 -9.14 -5.44 -2.66
N ARG A 56 -7.87 -5.04 -2.65
CA ARG A 56 -7.40 -3.80 -3.31
C ARG A 56 -6.44 -4.16 -4.45
N LEU A 57 -6.56 -3.44 -5.55
CA LEU A 57 -5.57 -3.47 -6.63
C LEU A 57 -4.80 -2.17 -6.62
N PHE A 58 -3.47 -2.26 -6.56
CA PHE A 58 -2.56 -1.13 -6.63
C PHE A 58 -1.82 -1.15 -7.96
N GLU A 59 -1.77 0.00 -8.62
CA GLU A 59 -0.87 0.26 -9.74
C GLU A 59 0.40 0.93 -9.21
N ILE A 60 1.56 0.49 -9.72
CA ILE A 60 2.86 1.03 -9.36
C ILE A 60 3.50 1.58 -10.63
N ARG A 61 3.85 2.87 -10.59
CA ARG A 61 4.55 3.56 -11.67
C ARG A 61 5.94 3.99 -11.16
N LYS A 62 6.93 3.85 -12.03
CA LYS A 62 8.33 4.26 -11.81
C LYS A 62 8.65 5.47 -12.67
#